data_AF-A0AA90P201-F1
#
_entry.id   AF-A0AA90P201-F1
#
_cell.length_a   1.000
_cell.length_b   1.000
_cell.length_c   1.000
_cell.angle_alpha   90.00
_cell.angle_beta   90.00
_cell.angle_gamma   90.00
#
_symmetry.space_group_name_H-M   'P 1'
#
loop_
_entity.id
_entity.type
_entity.pdbx_description
1 polymer ?
#
loop_
_entity_poly.entity_id
_entity_poly.type
_entity_poly.pdbx_seq_one_letter_code
_entity_poly.pdbx_strand_id
1 'polypeptide(L)'
;MAKIIHFPNKDEDLIEQLEYITEQAREGKIKNYAFAAELQGEDEGLIATSYYNADVGTKQLLNSHIQVDIMAAMVEVNFFDE
;
A
#
# COMPACT_ATOMS: atom_id res chain seq x y z
N MET A 1 -11.33 4.91 13.40
CA MET A 1 -10.56 4.80 12.15
C MET A 1 -9.17 5.36 12.40
N ALA A 2 -8.12 4.66 11.96
CA ALA A 2 -6.77 5.18 12.06
C ALA A 2 -6.60 6.37 11.10
N LYS A 3 -5.79 7.36 11.47
CA LYS A 3 -5.37 8.42 10.56
C LYS A 3 -4.49 7.79 9.47
N ILE A 4 -4.94 7.84 8.22
CA ILE A 4 -4.15 7.37 7.08
C ILE A 4 -3.10 8.43 6.79
N ILE A 5 -1.85 8.00 6.68
CA ILE A 5 -0.74 8.83 6.22
C ILE A 5 -0.36 8.27 4.85
N HIS A 6 -0.53 9.09 3.82
CA HIS A 6 -0.14 8.74 2.47
C HIS A 6 1.35 8.94 2.31
N PHE A 7 2.03 7.92 1.79
CA PHE A 7 3.34 8.11 1.19
C PHE A 7 3.10 8.62 -0.24
N PRO A 8 3.63 9.78 -0.62
CA PRO A 8 3.36 10.35 -1.93
C PRO A 8 3.84 9.39 -3.02
N ASN A 9 2.97 9.06 -3.97
CA ASN A 9 3.37 8.37 -5.18
C ASN A 9 4.27 9.32 -5.98
N LYS A 10 5.59 9.16 -5.86
CA LYS A 10 6.54 9.78 -6.78
C LYS A 10 6.89 8.68 -7.78
N ASP A 11 6.35 8.78 -8.98
CA ASP A 11 6.48 7.82 -10.08
C ASP A 11 7.93 7.51 -10.52
N GLU A 12 8.97 8.05 -9.86
CA GLU A 12 10.35 7.97 -10.36
C GLU A 12 11.28 7.06 -9.57
N ASP A 13 10.97 6.67 -8.32
CA ASP A 13 11.89 5.78 -7.57
C ASP A 13 11.19 4.82 -6.60
N LEU A 14 10.72 3.68 -7.15
CA LEU A 14 10.20 2.56 -6.38
C LEU A 14 11.20 2.06 -5.33
N ILE A 15 12.50 2.12 -5.61
CA ILE A 15 13.54 1.62 -4.70
C ILE A 15 13.60 2.51 -3.46
N GLU A 16 13.65 3.83 -3.62
CA GLU A 16 13.64 4.77 -2.48
C GLU A 16 12.41 4.56 -1.56
N GLN A 17 11.24 4.28 -2.13
CA GLN A 17 10.03 4.01 -1.34
C GLN A 17 10.15 2.71 -0.52
N LEU A 18 10.65 1.64 -1.14
CA LEU A 18 10.89 0.36 -0.47
C LEU A 18 11.96 0.50 0.62
N GLU A 19 13.02 1.26 0.37
CA GLU A 19 14.08 1.56 1.34
C GLU A 19 13.52 2.33 2.54
N TYR A 20 12.70 3.35 2.29
CA TYR A 20 12.06 4.13 3.36
C TYR A 20 11.18 3.24 4.25
N ILE A 21 10.31 2.40 3.67
CA ILE A 21 9.45 1.48 4.43
C ILE A 21 10.32 0.50 5.23
N THR A 22 11.38 -0.02 4.63
CA THR A 22 12.33 -0.92 5.29
C THR A 22 13.00 -0.23 6.48
N GLU A 23 13.38 1.05 6.35
CA GLU A 23 13.96 1.82 7.43
C GLU A 23 12.96 2.05 8.57
N GLN A 24 11.70 2.38 8.25
CA GLN A 24 10.67 2.50 9.28
C GLN A 24 10.43 1.19 10.04
N ALA A 25 10.51 0.04 9.34
CA ALA A 25 10.41 -1.27 9.97
C ALA A 25 11.65 -1.57 10.84
N ARG A 26 12.85 -1.25 10.36
CA ARG A 26 14.12 -1.41 11.09
C ARG A 26 14.14 -0.61 12.39
N GLU A 27 13.62 0.62 12.37
CA GLU A 27 13.51 1.49 13.53
C GLU A 27 12.34 1.10 14.48
N GLY A 28 11.54 0.08 14.12
CA GLY A 28 10.39 -0.37 14.92
C GLY A 28 9.20 0.59 14.90
N LYS A 29 9.14 1.53 13.94
CA LYS A 29 8.06 2.52 13.81
C LYS A 29 6.81 1.93 13.16
N ILE A 30 6.96 0.89 12.36
CA ILE A 30 5.85 0.11 11.79
C ILE A 30 5.95 -1.35 12.21
N LYS A 31 4.80 -1.98 12.41
CA LYS A 31 4.69 -3.39 12.85
C LYS A 31 4.17 -4.33 11.76
N ASN A 32 3.57 -3.77 10.72
CA ASN A 32 3.00 -4.47 9.59
C ASN A 32 2.94 -3.52 8.38
N TYR A 33 2.92 -4.09 7.19
CA TYR A 33 2.77 -3.37 5.94
C TYR A 33 2.07 -4.27 4.91
N ALA A 34 1.38 -3.67 3.94
CA ALA A 34 0.78 -4.38 2.82
C ALA A 34 1.11 -3.65 1.52
N PHE A 35 1.59 -4.39 0.51
CA PHE A 35 1.68 -3.94 -0.86
C PHE A 35 1.24 -5.04 -1.83
N ALA A 36 0.83 -4.62 -3.01
CA ALA A 36 0.72 -5.46 -4.20
C ALA A 36 1.60 -4.83 -5.28
N ALA A 37 2.39 -5.65 -5.97
CA ALA A 37 3.26 -5.21 -7.05
C ALA A 37 2.99 -6.08 -8.29
N GLU A 38 2.81 -5.43 -9.43
CA GLU A 38 2.79 -6.12 -10.72
C GLU A 38 4.22 -6.48 -11.12
N LEU A 39 4.42 -7.74 -11.51
CA LEU A 39 5.71 -8.22 -11.98
C LEU A 39 5.93 -7.83 -13.44
N GLN A 40 7.19 -7.70 -13.84
CA GLN A 40 7.60 -7.34 -15.20
C GLN A 40 8.49 -8.44 -15.79
N GLY A 41 8.63 -8.47 -17.12
CA GLY A 41 9.48 -9.44 -17.82
C GLY A 41 8.77 -10.76 -18.06
N GLU A 42 9.39 -11.89 -17.69
CA GLU A 42 8.82 -13.23 -17.92
C GLU A 42 7.56 -13.52 -17.09
N ASP A 43 7.37 -12.76 -16.00
CA ASP A 43 6.24 -12.88 -15.06
C ASP A 43 5.21 -11.73 -15.24
N GLU A 44 5.21 -11.04 -16.37
CA GLU A 44 4.33 -9.90 -16.63
C GLU A 44 2.83 -10.26 -16.42
N GLY A 45 2.11 -9.37 -15.72
CA GLY A 45 0.70 -9.57 -15.37
C GLY A 45 0.46 -10.43 -14.12
N LEU A 46 1.49 -10.99 -13.50
CA LEU A 46 1.39 -11.60 -12.17
C LEU A 46 1.47 -10.55 -11.06
N ILE A 47 0.76 -10.79 -9.95
CA ILE A 47 0.74 -9.89 -8.80
C ILE A 47 1.43 -10.54 -7.60
N ALA A 48 2.50 -9.92 -7.13
CA ALA A 48 3.16 -10.26 -5.87
C ALA A 48 2.49 -9.50 -4.70
N THR A 49 2.15 -10.21 -3.62
CA THR A 49 1.54 -9.60 -2.41
C THR A 49 2.42 -9.80 -1.19
N SER A 50 2.78 -8.71 -0.51
CA SER A 50 3.76 -8.74 0.60
C SER A 50 3.25 -9.39 1.89
N TYR A 51 1.93 -9.57 1.99
CA TYR A 51 1.24 -10.05 3.17
C TYR A 51 0.79 -11.52 3.02
N TYR A 52 1.35 -12.27 2.08
CA TYR A 52 0.97 -13.67 1.84
C TYR A 52 1.03 -14.53 3.11
N ASN A 53 2.07 -14.35 3.94
CA ASN A 53 2.29 -15.09 5.19
C ASN A 53 1.48 -14.58 6.40
N ALA A 54 0.76 -13.46 6.27
CA ALA A 54 -0.08 -12.94 7.34
C ALA A 54 -1.36 -13.77 7.52
N ASP A 55 -1.91 -13.80 8.74
CA ASP A 55 -3.21 -14.42 9.00
C ASP A 55 -4.36 -13.61 8.35
N VAL A 56 -5.51 -14.26 8.19
CA VAL A 56 -6.69 -13.66 7.51
C VAL A 56 -7.17 -12.38 8.21
N GLY A 57 -7.08 -12.30 9.54
CA GLY A 57 -7.48 -11.11 10.30
C GLY A 57 -6.56 -9.93 10.00
N THR A 58 -5.25 -10.16 9.98
CA THR A 58 -4.25 -9.14 9.60
C THR A 58 -4.42 -8.71 8.14
N LYS A 59 -4.67 -9.66 7.22
CA LYS A 59 -4.96 -9.35 5.81
C LYS A 59 -6.18 -8.44 5.68
N GLN A 60 -7.28 -8.78 6.33
CA GLN A 60 -8.51 -7.98 6.28
C GLN A 60 -8.33 -6.59 6.90
N LEU A 61 -7.60 -6.50 8.02
CA LEU A 61 -7.31 -5.22 8.66
C LEU A 61 -6.55 -4.28 7.71
N LEU A 62 -5.45 -4.75 7.12
CA LEU A 62 -4.63 -3.97 6.20
C LEU A 62 -5.42 -3.58 4.95
N ASN A 63 -6.17 -4.53 4.37
CA ASN A 63 -7.00 -4.28 3.20
C ASN A 63 -8.12 -3.26 3.49
N SER A 64 -8.71 -3.27 4.69
CA SER A 64 -9.77 -2.31 5.04
C SER A 64 -9.28 -0.86 5.06
N HIS A 65 -8.03 -0.62 5.44
CA HIS A 65 -7.45 0.72 5.39
C HIS A 65 -7.25 1.19 3.95
N ILE A 66 -6.78 0.31 3.06
CA ILE A 66 -6.64 0.58 1.62
C ILE A 66 -8.01 0.86 1.00
N GLN A 67 -9.03 0.06 1.30
CA GLN A 67 -10.38 0.24 0.78
C GLN A 67 -10.98 1.59 1.19
N VAL A 68 -10.80 2.01 2.44
CA VAL A 68 -11.28 3.32 2.91
C VAL A 68 -10.60 4.47 2.16
N ASP A 69 -9.31 4.34 1.86
CA ASP A 69 -8.56 5.33 1.10
C ASP A 69 -9.08 5.46 -0.34
N ILE A 70 -9.24 4.33 -1.03
CA ILE A 70 -9.82 4.27 -2.37
C ILE A 70 -11.23 4.87 -2.37
N MET A 71 -12.06 4.57 -1.36
CA MET A 71 -13.40 5.15 -1.23
C MET A 71 -13.35 6.67 -1.08
N ALA A 72 -12.40 7.21 -0.32
CA ALA A 72 -12.23 8.66 -0.20
C ALA A 72 -11.84 9.29 -1.55
N ALA A 73 -10.87 8.72 -2.26
CA ALA A 73 -10.47 9.18 -3.59
C ALA A 73 -11.62 9.11 -4.60
N MET A 74 -12.42 8.04 -4.57
CA MET A 74 -13.61 7.93 -5.43
C MET A 74 -14.64 9.01 -5.14
N VAL A 75 -14.85 9.39 -3.88
CA VAL A 75 -15.75 10.50 -3.52
C VAL A 75 -15.18 11.82 -4.04
N GLU A 76 -13.88 12.04 -3.90
CA GLU A 76 -13.21 13.24 -4.40
C GLU A 76 -13.43 13.43 -5.91
N VAL A 77 -13.10 12.41 -6.71
CA VAL A 77 -13.26 12.43 -8.16
C VAL A 77 -14.72 12.61 -8.60
N ASN A 78 -15.69 12.05 -7.89
CA ASN A 78 -17.10 12.12 -8.31
C ASN A 78 -17.84 13.38 -7.85
N PHE A 79 -17.37 14.05 -6.79
CA PHE A 79 -18.10 15.17 -6.17
C PHE A 79 -17.35 16.50 -6.19
N PHE A 80 -16.05 16.51 -6.43
CA PHE A 80 -15.21 17.70 -6.28
C PHE A 80 -14.23 17.96 -7.44
N ASP A 81 -14.01 17.01 -8.35
CA ASP A 81 -13.33 17.27 -9.64
C ASP A 81 -14.33 17.85 -10.67
N GLU A 82 -14.30 19.19 -10.85
CA GLU A 82 -14.78 19.91 -12.05
C GLU A 82 -13.58 20.28 -12.95
#